data_AF-A0A3N7EB49-F1
#
_entry.id   AF-A0A3N7EB49-F1
#
_cell.length_a   1.000
_cell.length_b   1.000
_cell.length_c   1.000
_cell.angle_alpha   90.00
_cell.angle_beta   90.00
_cell.angle_gamma   90.00
#
_symmetry.space_group_name_H-M   'P 1'
#
loop_
_entity.id
_entity.type
_entity.pdbx_description
1 polymer ?
#
loop_
_entity_poly.entity_id
_entity_poly.type
_entity_poly.pdbx_seq_one_letter_code
_entity_poly.pdbx_strand_id
1 'polypeptide(L)'
;MEDHIALATAEHLTLREVVARSGASAQLVRECESLGLLGGMAHADAGSRPYGARDVSTLRFVRRAQALGFDSSEVVELLALWRNGRRTSFDVKRVALARAGDLAQQIEELERMKGLLERLAHCCEGSDRPDCPILDELADLNGFAGCEANGR
;
A
#
# COMPACT_ATOMS: atom_id res chain seq x y z
N MET A 1 -35.90 40.84 -7.39
CA MET A 1 -34.80 40.70 -6.40
C MET A 1 -34.31 39.27 -6.51
N GLU A 2 -33.77 39.01 -7.69
CA GLU A 2 -33.52 37.69 -8.26
C GLU A 2 -32.11 37.19 -7.95
N ASP A 3 -32.04 35.88 -7.74
CA ASP A 3 -31.06 34.93 -8.27
C ASP A 3 -29.56 35.20 -8.14
N HIS A 4 -28.98 34.68 -7.04
CA HIS A 4 -27.59 34.21 -7.00
C HIS A 4 -27.45 32.93 -6.15
N ILE A 5 -28.14 31.85 -6.52
CA ILE A 5 -27.64 30.50 -6.22
C ILE A 5 -27.17 29.93 -7.56
N ALA A 6 -25.91 30.25 -7.88
CA ALA A 6 -25.18 29.55 -8.92
C ALA A 6 -25.17 28.07 -8.55
N LEU A 7 -26.01 27.27 -9.25
CA LEU A 7 -25.81 25.85 -9.34
C LEU A 7 -24.36 25.63 -9.81
N ALA A 8 -23.50 25.21 -8.89
CA ALA A 8 -22.22 24.63 -9.23
C ALA A 8 -22.52 23.45 -10.14
N THR A 9 -22.24 23.60 -11.43
CA THR A 9 -22.31 22.52 -12.41
C THR A 9 -21.50 21.35 -11.85
N ALA A 10 -22.12 20.18 -11.73
CA ALA A 10 -21.43 18.97 -11.35
C ALA A 10 -20.31 18.72 -12.37
N GLU A 11 -19.09 19.13 -12.03
CA GLU A 11 -17.91 18.85 -12.85
C GLU A 11 -17.73 17.35 -12.88
N HIS A 12 -18.05 16.82 -14.04
CA HIS A 12 -18.05 15.43 -14.37
C HIS A 12 -16.72 15.10 -15.05
N LEU A 13 -15.84 14.41 -14.32
CA LEU A 13 -14.48 14.07 -14.75
C LEU A 13 -14.46 12.74 -15.50
N THR A 14 -13.66 12.67 -16.54
CA THR A 14 -13.30 11.43 -17.22
C THR A 14 -12.31 10.61 -16.37
N LEU A 15 -12.12 9.34 -16.72
CA LEU A 15 -11.09 8.49 -16.10
C LEU A 15 -9.69 9.13 -16.17
N ARG A 16 -9.34 9.74 -17.30
CA ARG A 16 -8.04 10.39 -17.47
C ARG A 16 -7.88 11.55 -16.50
N GLU A 17 -8.92 12.37 -16.35
CA GLU A 17 -8.91 13.53 -15.45
C GLU A 17 -8.93 13.11 -13.98
N VAL A 18 -9.68 12.08 -13.60
CA VAL A 18 -9.71 11.61 -12.20
C VAL A 18 -8.36 11.01 -11.80
N VAL A 19 -7.72 10.23 -12.67
CA VAL A 19 -6.36 9.69 -12.49
C VAL A 19 -5.38 10.85 -12.31
N ALA A 20 -5.39 11.83 -13.23
CA ALA A 20 -4.49 12.99 -13.15
C ALA A 20 -4.72 13.83 -11.87
N ARG A 21 -5.97 14.09 -11.49
CA ARG A 21 -6.29 14.92 -10.31
C ARG A 21 -6.05 14.19 -8.98
N SER A 22 -6.27 12.88 -8.93
CA SER A 22 -6.09 12.10 -7.70
C SER A 22 -4.65 11.61 -7.51
N GLY A 23 -3.88 11.49 -8.60
CA GLY A 23 -2.59 10.83 -8.61
C GLY A 23 -2.68 9.30 -8.43
N ALA A 24 -3.90 8.74 -8.48
CA ALA A 24 -4.12 7.29 -8.48
C ALA A 24 -3.79 6.71 -9.86
N SER A 25 -3.43 5.42 -9.92
CA SER A 25 -3.33 4.70 -11.19
C SER A 25 -4.72 4.35 -11.71
N ALA A 26 -4.85 4.12 -13.03
CA ALA A 26 -6.12 3.62 -13.59
C ALA A 26 -6.53 2.26 -13.00
N GLN A 27 -5.55 1.44 -12.59
CA GLN A 27 -5.81 0.20 -11.87
C GLN A 27 -6.43 0.47 -10.50
N LEU A 28 -5.91 1.42 -9.73
CA LEU A 28 -6.46 1.77 -8.42
C LEU A 28 -7.88 2.33 -8.52
N VAL A 29 -8.18 3.10 -9.57
CA VAL A 29 -9.54 3.57 -9.83
C VAL A 29 -10.50 2.39 -10.01
N ARG A 30 -10.13 1.41 -10.85
CA ARG A 30 -10.93 0.19 -11.08
C ARG A 30 -11.09 -0.67 -9.84
N GLU A 31 -10.05 -0.79 -9.02
CA GLU A 31 -10.13 -1.49 -7.73
C GLU A 31 -11.11 -0.77 -6.77
N CYS A 32 -11.06 0.57 -6.70
CA CYS A 32 -11.99 1.33 -5.88
C CYS A 32 -13.44 1.21 -6.40
N GLU A 33 -13.64 1.07 -7.72
CA GLU A 33 -14.94 0.79 -8.31
C GLU A 33 -15.45 -0.60 -7.93
N SER A 34 -14.62 -1.65 -8.03
CA SER A 34 -15.03 -3.01 -7.68
C SER A 34 -15.34 -3.15 -6.18
N LEU A 35 -14.65 -2.39 -5.33
CA LEU A 35 -14.92 -2.29 -3.90
C LEU A 35 -16.11 -1.37 -3.56
N GLY A 36 -16.73 -0.73 -4.55
CA GLY A 36 -17.86 0.18 -4.36
C GLY A 36 -17.54 1.45 -3.56
N LEU A 37 -16.26 1.84 -3.52
CA LEU A 37 -15.79 2.98 -2.74
C LEU A 37 -16.09 4.32 -3.42
N LEU A 38 -16.25 4.33 -4.74
CA LEU A 38 -16.61 5.52 -5.51
C LEU A 38 -18.12 5.65 -5.64
N GLY A 39 -18.64 6.86 -5.83
CA GLY A 39 -20.07 7.20 -5.72
C GLY A 39 -21.02 6.61 -6.80
N GLY A 40 -20.71 5.46 -7.40
CA GLY A 40 -21.36 4.95 -8.61
C GLY A 40 -22.22 3.67 -8.49
N MET A 41 -22.31 3.02 -7.33
CA MET A 41 -22.91 1.66 -7.26
C MET A 41 -24.45 1.60 -7.21
N ALA A 42 -25.17 2.73 -7.19
CA ALA A 42 -26.61 2.75 -6.99
C ALA A 42 -27.43 2.94 -8.28
N HIS A 43 -27.13 2.17 -9.34
CA HIS A 43 -27.90 2.06 -10.60
C HIS A 43 -27.40 2.95 -11.76
N ALA A 44 -26.61 2.38 -12.67
CA ALA A 44 -26.51 2.88 -14.03
C ALA A 44 -26.16 1.74 -15.00
N ASP A 45 -27.16 1.33 -15.78
CA ASP A 45 -26.97 0.60 -17.03
C ASP A 45 -26.01 1.39 -17.94
N ALA A 46 -25.05 0.68 -18.52
CA ALA A 46 -24.34 0.99 -19.76
C ALA A 46 -23.93 2.46 -20.02
N GLY A 47 -22.72 2.82 -19.59
CA GLY A 47 -22.01 4.02 -20.06
C GLY A 47 -21.21 4.66 -18.94
N SER A 48 -19.87 4.64 -19.06
CA SER A 48 -18.91 5.13 -18.06
C SER A 48 -19.34 6.49 -17.48
N ARG A 49 -19.89 6.48 -16.25
CA ARG A 49 -20.38 7.71 -15.61
C ARG A 49 -19.18 8.53 -15.14
N PRO A 50 -19.20 9.85 -15.34
CA PRO A 50 -18.12 10.72 -14.92
C PRO A 50 -17.94 10.83 -13.39
N TYR A 51 -16.68 10.88 -12.95
CA TYR A 51 -16.25 11.04 -11.55
C TYR A 51 -16.47 12.46 -11.03
N GLY A 52 -16.71 12.62 -9.73
CA GLY A 52 -16.82 13.91 -9.07
C GLY A 52 -15.63 14.26 -8.17
N ALA A 53 -15.66 15.46 -7.59
CA ALA A 53 -14.65 15.92 -6.63
C ALA A 53 -14.52 15.03 -5.38
N ARG A 54 -15.61 14.38 -4.96
CA ARG A 54 -15.60 13.40 -3.86
C ARG A 54 -14.83 12.13 -4.20
N ASP A 55 -14.90 11.68 -5.45
CA ASP A 55 -14.15 10.52 -5.92
C ASP A 55 -12.66 10.83 -5.96
N VAL A 56 -12.26 12.02 -6.41
CA VAL A 56 -10.86 12.48 -6.35
C VAL A 56 -10.33 12.45 -4.92
N SER A 57 -11.12 12.91 -3.95
CA SER A 57 -10.73 12.92 -2.54
C SER A 57 -10.62 11.50 -1.96
N THR A 58 -11.56 10.62 -2.32
CA THR A 58 -11.55 9.20 -1.94
C THR A 58 -10.34 8.48 -2.53
N LEU A 59 -10.04 8.67 -3.81
CA LEU A 59 -8.88 8.08 -4.48
C LEU A 59 -7.56 8.54 -3.88
N ARG A 60 -7.44 9.83 -3.52
CA ARG A 60 -6.27 10.35 -2.81
C ARG A 60 -6.10 9.70 -1.43
N PHE A 61 -7.20 9.49 -0.72
CA PHE A 61 -7.20 8.82 0.58
C PHE A 61 -6.73 7.38 0.45
N VAL A 62 -7.36 6.61 -0.44
CA VAL A 62 -7.02 5.20 -0.69
C VAL A 62 -5.56 5.05 -1.09
N ARG A 63 -5.08 5.88 -2.04
CA ARG A 63 -3.68 5.85 -2.49
C ARG A 63 -2.70 6.07 -1.35
N ARG A 64 -2.99 7.01 -0.44
CA ARG A 64 -2.12 7.30 0.72
C ARG A 64 -2.16 6.16 1.74
N ALA A 65 -3.31 5.56 1.96
CA ALA A 65 -3.43 4.41 2.85
C ALA A 65 -2.66 3.20 2.30
N GLN A 66 -2.83 2.86 1.02
CA GLN A 66 -2.04 1.80 0.38
C GLN A 66 -0.52 2.08 0.42
N ALA A 67 -0.10 3.35 0.28
CA ALA A 67 1.32 3.72 0.40
C ALA A 67 1.90 3.52 1.81
N LEU A 68 1.06 3.48 2.84
CA LEU A 68 1.44 3.13 4.22
C LEU A 68 1.34 1.63 4.49
N GLY A 69 1.01 0.84 3.46
CA GLY A 69 0.89 -0.60 3.53
C GLY A 69 -0.45 -1.10 4.06
N PHE A 70 -1.45 -0.23 4.28
CA PHE A 70 -2.78 -0.71 4.67
C PHE A 70 -3.36 -1.60 3.57
N ASP A 71 -3.90 -2.75 3.95
CA ASP A 71 -4.55 -3.66 3.02
C ASP A 71 -5.94 -3.15 2.58
N SER A 72 -6.53 -3.80 1.58
CA SER A 72 -7.82 -3.35 1.02
C SER A 72 -8.95 -3.34 2.07
N SER A 73 -8.93 -4.23 3.07
CA SER A 73 -9.93 -4.28 4.14
C SER A 73 -9.75 -3.13 5.15
N GLU A 74 -8.52 -2.86 5.55
CA GLU A 74 -8.18 -1.73 6.43
C GLU A 74 -8.48 -0.39 5.75
N VAL A 75 -8.19 -0.27 4.46
CA VAL A 75 -8.52 0.92 3.65
C VAL A 75 -10.03 1.17 3.64
N VAL A 76 -10.85 0.12 3.50
CA VAL A 76 -12.32 0.24 3.54
C VAL A 76 -12.78 0.70 4.92
N GLU A 77 -12.26 0.12 6.00
CA GLU A 77 -12.57 0.53 7.38
C GLU A 77 -12.20 2.00 7.62
N LEU A 78 -10.97 2.38 7.26
CA LEU A 78 -10.45 3.74 7.38
C LEU A 78 -11.28 4.74 6.56
N LEU A 79 -11.75 4.35 5.37
CA LEU A 79 -12.60 5.20 4.55
C LEU A 79 -14.00 5.37 5.17
N ALA A 80 -14.58 4.30 5.73
CA ALA A 80 -15.85 4.35 6.43
C ALA A 80 -15.77 5.27 7.66
N LEU A 81 -14.68 5.14 8.44
CA LEU A 81 -14.36 6.07 9.52
C LEU A 81 -14.23 7.49 8.96
N TRP A 82 -13.39 7.72 7.96
CA TRP A 82 -13.18 9.07 7.41
C TRP A 82 -14.47 9.78 6.94
N ARG A 83 -15.43 9.03 6.40
CA ARG A 83 -16.76 9.54 5.99
C ARG A 83 -17.70 9.80 7.16
N ASN A 84 -17.52 9.14 8.29
CA ASN A 84 -18.31 9.36 9.49
C ASN A 84 -17.81 10.61 10.25
N GLY A 85 -18.56 11.71 10.13
CA GLY A 85 -18.26 12.98 10.80
C GLY A 85 -18.48 12.98 12.32
N ARG A 86 -19.12 11.94 12.88
CA ARG A 86 -19.34 11.77 14.33
C ARG A 86 -18.37 10.76 14.97
N ARG A 87 -17.41 10.25 14.21
CA ARG A 87 -16.45 9.27 14.73
C ARG A 87 -15.63 9.85 15.87
N THR A 88 -15.19 8.97 16.75
CA THR A 88 -14.07 9.27 17.63
C THR A 88 -12.75 8.94 16.93
N SER A 89 -11.65 9.59 17.31
CA SER A 89 -10.32 9.24 16.79
C SER A 89 -9.80 7.91 17.34
N PHE A 90 -10.52 7.27 18.26
CA PHE A 90 -10.11 6.02 18.89
C PHE A 90 -9.97 4.88 17.88
N ASP A 91 -11.00 4.64 17.05
CA ASP A 91 -10.98 3.56 16.06
C ASP A 91 -9.89 3.79 15.00
N VAL A 92 -9.73 5.04 14.56
CA VAL A 92 -8.66 5.42 13.61
C VAL A 92 -7.29 5.16 14.21
N LYS A 93 -7.08 5.53 15.48
CA LYS A 93 -5.81 5.30 16.19
C LYS A 93 -5.53 3.81 16.35
N ARG A 94 -6.55 3.00 16.67
CA ARG A 94 -6.43 1.55 16.80
C ARG A 94 -5.93 0.92 15.50
N VAL A 95 -6.57 1.21 14.36
CA VAL A 95 -6.16 0.67 13.05
C VAL A 95 -4.73 1.09 12.70
N ALA A 96 -4.40 2.37 12.92
CA ALA A 96 -3.04 2.87 12.64
C ALA A 96 -1.96 2.21 13.50
N LEU A 97 -2.23 1.97 14.80
CA LEU A 97 -1.27 1.32 15.69
C LEU A 97 -1.11 -0.17 15.41
N ALA A 98 -2.17 -0.86 15.00
CA ALA A 98 -2.08 -2.25 14.56
C ALA A 98 -1.13 -2.36 13.36
N ARG A 99 -1.35 -1.56 12.32
CA ARG A 99 -0.48 -1.54 11.13
C ARG A 99 0.96 -1.17 11.46
N ALA A 100 1.17 -0.23 12.38
CA ALA A 100 2.52 0.12 12.83
C ALA A 100 3.23 -1.05 13.52
N GLY A 101 2.50 -1.86 14.30
CA GLY A 101 3.01 -3.09 14.91
C GLY A 101 3.42 -4.13 13.87
N ASP A 102 2.58 -4.37 12.86
CA ASP A 102 2.87 -5.32 11.78
C ASP A 102 4.11 -4.90 10.98
N LEU A 103 4.22 -3.61 10.67
CA LEU A 103 5.41 -3.05 10.01
C LEU A 103 6.67 -3.24 10.85
N ALA A 104 6.59 -3.06 12.18
CA ALA A 104 7.73 -3.29 13.07
C ALA A 104 8.19 -4.76 13.03
N GLN A 105 7.26 -5.71 13.06
CA GLN A 105 7.60 -7.14 12.93
C GLN A 105 8.23 -7.47 11.58
N GLN A 106 7.72 -6.88 10.49
CA GLN A 106 8.31 -7.05 9.16
C GLN A 106 9.71 -6.47 9.08
N ILE A 107 9.97 -5.32 9.71
CA ILE A 107 11.30 -4.71 9.78
C ILE A 107 12.26 -5.65 10.53
N GLU A 108 11.88 -6.17 11.68
CA GLU A 108 12.72 -7.11 12.45
C GLU A 108 13.10 -8.35 11.62
N GLU A 109 12.16 -8.91 10.86
CA GLU A 109 12.46 -10.05 9.98
C GLU A 109 13.39 -9.67 8.82
N LEU A 110 13.15 -8.53 8.17
CA LEU A 110 14.02 -8.04 7.09
C LEU A 110 15.43 -7.73 7.60
N GLU A 111 15.57 -7.20 8.81
CA GLU A 111 16.87 -6.96 9.44
C GLU A 111 17.59 -8.27 9.75
N ARG A 112 16.88 -9.31 10.23
CA ARG A 112 17.44 -10.66 10.41
C ARG A 112 17.94 -11.24 9.10
N MET A 113 17.13 -11.21 8.05
CA MET A 113 17.48 -11.71 6.72
C MET A 113 18.68 -10.96 6.14
N LYS A 114 18.67 -9.63 6.22
CA LYS A 114 19.80 -8.78 5.80
C LYS A 114 21.07 -9.17 6.55
N GLY A 115 21.01 -9.30 7.87
CA GLY A 115 22.17 -9.68 8.67
C GLY A 115 22.73 -11.05 8.32
N LEU A 116 21.87 -12.02 7.96
CA LEU A 116 22.31 -13.32 7.46
C LEU A 116 23.05 -13.19 6.11
N LEU A 117 22.44 -12.49 5.15
CA LEU A 117 23.05 -12.29 3.83
C LEU A 117 24.40 -11.56 3.93
N GLU A 118 24.50 -10.54 4.79
CA GLU A 118 25.76 -9.82 5.03
C GLU A 118 26.84 -10.72 5.62
N ARG A 119 26.50 -11.62 6.55
CA ARG A 119 27.46 -12.60 7.09
C ARG A 119 27.93 -13.58 6.03
N LEU A 120 27.00 -14.16 5.26
CA LEU A 120 27.33 -15.10 4.20
C LEU A 120 28.19 -14.45 3.11
N ALA A 121 27.87 -13.20 2.75
CA ALA A 121 28.68 -12.42 1.82
C ALA A 121 30.08 -12.15 2.35
N HIS A 122 30.25 -11.90 3.65
CA HIS A 122 31.57 -11.71 4.24
C HIS A 122 32.45 -12.97 4.19
N CYS A 123 31.84 -14.15 4.29
CA CYS A 123 32.54 -15.43 4.22
C CYS A 123 32.81 -15.89 2.79
N CYS A 124 32.19 -15.25 1.80
CA CYS A 124 32.43 -15.53 0.39
C CYS A 124 33.62 -14.72 -0.10
N GLU A 125 34.65 -15.38 -0.63
CA GLU A 125 35.82 -14.72 -1.21
C GLU A 125 35.48 -13.89 -2.46
N GLY A 126 34.37 -14.21 -3.15
CA GLY A 126 33.97 -13.54 -4.39
C GLY A 126 34.98 -13.74 -5.53
N SER A 127 35.62 -14.90 -5.61
CA SER A 127 36.64 -15.23 -6.60
C SER A 127 36.07 -16.01 -7.80
N ASP A 128 36.89 -16.25 -8.84
CA ASP A 128 36.52 -17.05 -10.02
C ASP A 128 36.45 -18.58 -9.74
N ARG A 129 36.38 -18.98 -8.47
CA ARG A 129 36.32 -20.39 -8.03
C ARG A 129 34.87 -20.82 -7.80
N PRO A 130 34.56 -22.12 -7.95
CA PRO A 130 33.20 -22.64 -7.75
C PRO A 130 32.80 -22.73 -6.27
N ASP A 131 33.77 -22.65 -5.35
CA ASP A 131 33.52 -22.76 -3.91
C ASP A 131 32.79 -21.51 -3.40
N CYS A 132 31.52 -21.66 -3.02
CA CYS A 132 30.67 -20.54 -2.63
C CYS A 132 29.87 -20.86 -1.36
N PRO A 133 30.33 -20.39 -0.18
CA PRO A 133 29.68 -20.65 1.09
C PRO A 133 28.21 -20.19 1.16
N ILE A 134 27.84 -19.18 0.36
CA ILE A 134 26.46 -18.71 0.24
C ILE A 134 25.57 -19.81 -0.36
N LEU A 135 26.00 -20.44 -1.45
CA LEU A 135 25.21 -21.49 -2.11
C LEU A 135 25.17 -22.75 -1.25
N ASP A 136 26.27 -23.07 -0.58
CA ASP A 136 26.31 -24.23 0.34
C ASP A 136 25.34 -24.04 1.51
N GLU A 137 25.25 -22.84 2.09
CA GLU A 137 24.28 -22.54 3.16
C GLU A 137 22.84 -22.61 2.65
N LEU A 138 22.54 -22.02 1.48
CA LEU A 138 21.18 -22.06 0.91
C LEU A 138 20.74 -23.47 0.49
N ALA A 139 21.69 -24.36 0.25
CA ALA A 139 21.44 -25.77 -0.02
C ALA A 139 21.39 -26.63 1.26
N ASP A 140 21.39 -26.00 2.45
CA ASP A 140 21.44 -26.65 3.77
C ASP A 140 22.64 -27.60 3.95
N LEU A 141 23.74 -27.38 3.22
CA LEU A 141 24.90 -28.27 3.25
C LEU A 141 25.81 -28.02 4.47
N ASN A 142 25.79 -26.80 5.04
CA ASN A 142 26.70 -26.36 6.11
C ASN A 142 26.03 -25.93 7.42
N GLY A 143 24.69 -25.81 7.45
CA GLY A 143 23.88 -25.44 8.62
C GLY A 143 24.53 -24.42 9.57
N PHE A 144 24.49 -23.13 9.25
CA PHE A 144 24.99 -21.98 10.04
C PHE A 144 26.44 -22.02 10.58
N ALA A 145 27.18 -23.12 10.43
CA ALA A 145 28.46 -23.33 11.12
C ALA A 145 29.69 -22.82 10.34
N GLY A 146 29.53 -22.41 9.07
CA GLY A 146 30.67 -22.17 8.16
C GLY A 146 31.47 -20.87 8.38
N CYS A 147 30.89 -19.86 9.05
CA CYS A 147 31.49 -18.52 9.10
C CYS A 147 32.40 -18.25 10.32
N GLU A 148 32.43 -19.12 11.34
CA GLU A 148 33.19 -18.85 12.57
C GLU A 148 34.69 -19.22 12.47
N ALA A 149 35.14 -19.85 11.39
CA ALA A 149 36.44 -20.53 11.35
C ALA A 149 37.59 -19.82 10.60
N ASN A 150 37.36 -18.75 9.84
CA ASN A 150 38.41 -18.16 8.98
C ASN A 150 38.71 -16.68 9.30
N GLY A 151 39.10 -16.45 10.56
CA GLY A 151 39.68 -15.18 11.02
C GLY A 151 41.09 -15.39 11.57
N ARG A 152 42.05 -15.75 10.71
CA ARG A 152 43.50 -15.62 10.96
C ARG A 152 44.25 -15.30 9.67
#